data_AF-A0A7W1T2I2-F1
#
_entry.id   AF-A0A7W1T2I2-F1
#
_cell.length_a   1.000
_cell.length_b   1.000
_cell.length_c   1.000
_cell.angle_alpha   90.00
_cell.angle_beta   90.00
_cell.angle_gamma   90.00
#
_symmetry.space_group_name_H-M   'P 1'
#
loop_
_entity.id
_entity.type
_entity.pdbx_description
1 polymer ?
#
loop_
_entity_poly.entity_id
_entity_poly.type
_entity_poly.pdbx_seq_one_letter_code
_entity_poly.pdbx_strand_id
1 'polypeptide(L)'
;MGARGCDSLGPPDRLSSGSYFPPPVRAVEIPKKDGGLRVLGVPTVADRIAQVVVRSYLEPNVEPVFHPDSYGYRPGRSAHDALGVCRERCWRNDWVLDMDIQKFFDTVPWDLVLKAVAHHTDQRWILLYVERWLKAPLQREDGTLIERDRGTPQGSAISPLLANMFMHYAFDAWMVREFPEVPFERYCDDIIVHARSERQALQLRAMIASRLAECGLSLNEQKTRT
;
A
#
# COMPACT_ATOMS: atom_id res chain seq x y z
N MET A 1 35.85 21.38 36.76
CA MET A 1 36.38 20.19 36.05
C MET A 1 35.19 19.30 35.75
N GLY A 2 34.81 19.20 34.47
CA GLY A 2 33.47 18.81 34.03
C GLY A 2 33.12 17.35 34.30
N ALA A 3 31.96 17.14 34.92
CA ALA A 3 31.23 15.88 34.83
C ALA A 3 30.62 15.82 33.41
N ARG A 4 31.10 14.88 32.60
CA ARG A 4 30.55 14.59 31.28
C ARG A 4 29.14 14.03 31.45
N GLY A 5 28.14 14.81 31.03
CA GLY A 5 26.76 14.37 30.86
C GLY A 5 26.73 13.24 29.86
N CYS A 6 26.44 12.03 30.35
CA CYS A 6 25.95 10.94 29.54
C CYS A 6 24.43 11.14 29.47
N ASP A 7 23.97 12.06 28.60
CA ASP A 7 22.55 12.23 28.33
C ASP A 7 22.06 11.03 27.50
N SER A 8 21.64 10.02 28.27
CA SER A 8 20.44 9.21 28.07
C SER A 8 19.97 9.01 26.63
N LEU A 9 20.06 7.76 26.18
CA LEU A 9 19.00 7.12 25.40
C LEU A 9 17.64 7.73 25.80
N GLY A 10 16.88 8.27 24.87
CA GLY A 10 15.51 8.73 25.12
C GLY A 10 14.49 7.82 24.45
N PRO A 11 14.07 6.70 25.08
CA PRO A 11 13.11 5.77 24.51
C PRO A 11 11.77 5.88 25.29
N PRO A 12 10.75 5.06 25.02
CA PRO A 12 9.27 5.25 25.09
C PRO A 12 8.54 6.62 25.13
N ASP A 13 8.93 7.60 25.97
CA ASP A 13 7.98 8.63 26.46
C ASP A 13 7.45 9.59 25.39
N ARG A 14 8.22 9.81 24.32
CA ARG A 14 7.83 10.74 23.24
C ARG A 14 6.76 10.18 22.32
N LEU A 15 6.75 8.85 22.11
CA LEU A 15 5.73 8.20 21.30
C LEU A 15 4.39 8.19 22.03
N SER A 16 4.40 7.82 23.32
CA SER A 16 3.20 7.79 24.15
C SER A 16 2.60 9.18 24.41
N SER A 17 3.45 10.21 24.53
CA SER A 17 2.99 11.61 24.68
C SER A 17 2.50 12.27 23.39
N GLY A 18 2.66 11.61 22.22
CA GLY A 18 2.29 12.20 20.93
C GLY A 18 3.25 13.31 20.44
N SER A 19 4.38 13.52 21.13
CA SER A 19 5.37 14.57 20.82
C SER A 19 6.47 14.13 19.85
N TYR A 20 6.49 12.85 19.47
CA TYR A 20 7.43 12.31 18.50
C TYR A 20 7.02 12.68 17.06
N PHE A 21 7.90 13.37 16.34
CA PHE A 21 7.75 13.57 14.90
C PHE A 21 8.78 12.71 14.18
N PRO A 22 8.36 11.92 13.18
CA PRO A 22 9.30 11.13 12.40
C PRO A 22 10.23 12.07 11.63
N PRO A 23 11.55 11.80 11.64
CA PRO A 23 12.49 12.52 10.79
C PRO A 23 12.24 12.22 9.30
N PRO A 24 12.85 12.99 8.39
CA PRO A 24 12.81 12.71 6.96
C PRO A 24 13.24 11.28 6.64
N VAL A 25 12.55 10.66 5.68
CA VAL A 25 12.82 9.29 5.22
C VAL A 25 13.94 9.33 4.18
N ARG A 26 15.01 8.55 4.38
CA ARG A 26 16.14 8.55 3.44
C ARG A 26 15.74 7.94 2.10
N ALA A 27 15.93 8.66 1.02
CA ALA A 27 15.72 8.20 -0.34
C ALA A 27 16.93 7.39 -0.82
N VAL A 28 16.68 6.19 -1.33
CA VAL A 28 17.69 5.31 -1.93
C VAL A 28 17.22 4.92 -3.32
N GLU A 29 17.99 5.26 -4.34
CA GLU A 29 17.68 4.92 -5.73
C GLU A 29 18.17 3.51 -6.05
N ILE A 30 17.27 2.66 -6.54
CA ILE A 30 17.57 1.30 -6.98
C ILE A 30 17.20 1.16 -8.46
N PRO A 31 18.08 0.61 -9.31
CA PRO A 31 17.76 0.34 -10.70
C PRO A 31 16.64 -0.72 -10.80
N LYS A 32 15.65 -0.44 -11.64
CA LYS A 32 14.63 -1.41 -12.05
C LYS A 32 15.18 -2.28 -13.19
N LYS A 33 14.59 -3.47 -13.34
CA LYS A 33 14.94 -4.41 -14.42
C LYS A 33 14.65 -3.86 -15.83
N ASP A 34 13.74 -2.91 -15.94
CA ASP A 34 13.31 -2.25 -17.19
C ASP A 34 14.09 -0.97 -17.51
N GLY A 35 15.13 -0.63 -16.73
CA GLY A 35 15.99 0.54 -16.96
C GLY A 35 15.53 1.83 -16.26
N GLY A 36 14.41 1.82 -15.53
CA GLY A 36 14.00 2.94 -14.67
C GLY A 36 14.67 2.94 -13.29
N LEU A 37 14.45 4.00 -12.50
CA LEU A 37 14.85 4.06 -11.09
C LEU A 37 13.63 3.82 -10.18
N ARG A 38 13.86 3.14 -9.06
CA ARG A 38 12.91 2.94 -7.95
C ARG A 38 13.48 3.64 -6.73
N VAL A 39 12.79 4.66 -6.24
CA VAL A 39 13.19 5.36 -5.01
C VAL A 39 12.58 4.60 -3.82
N LEU A 40 13.42 3.97 -3.01
CA LEU A 40 13.02 3.44 -1.72
C LEU A 40 13.14 4.52 -0.64
N GLY A 41 12.15 4.57 0.24
CA GLY A 41 12.22 5.31 1.48
C GLY A 41 12.66 4.39 2.61
N VAL A 42 13.84 4.63 3.17
CA VAL A 42 14.36 3.87 4.32
C VAL A 42 14.16 4.69 5.60
N PRO A 43 13.18 4.33 6.45
CA PRO A 43 12.95 5.05 7.71
C PRO A 43 14.05 4.75 8.72
N THR A 44 14.08 5.52 9.81
CA THR A 44 14.99 5.24 10.91
C THR A 44 14.65 3.90 11.59
N VAL A 45 15.56 3.38 12.41
CA VAL A 45 15.29 2.17 13.21
C VAL A 45 14.13 2.42 14.17
N ALA A 46 14.09 3.59 14.82
CA ALA A 46 12.99 3.97 15.72
C ALA A 46 11.64 4.01 14.98
N ASP A 47 11.58 4.62 13.80
CA ASP A 47 10.36 4.62 12.98
C ASP A 47 9.94 3.22 12.56
N ARG A 48 10.88 2.37 12.15
CA ARG A 48 10.57 0.99 11.77
C ARG A 48 9.99 0.21 12.95
N ILE A 49 10.53 0.37 14.16
CA ILE A 49 9.98 -0.24 15.36
C ILE A 49 8.55 0.27 15.62
N ALA A 50 8.34 1.59 15.59
CA ALA A 50 7.03 2.19 15.82
C ALA A 50 5.99 1.75 14.75
N GLN A 51 6.40 1.67 13.49
CA GLN A 51 5.60 1.15 12.37
C GLN A 51 5.22 -0.32 12.58
N VAL A 52 6.14 -1.15 13.07
CA VAL A 52 5.86 -2.56 13.41
C VAL A 52 4.87 -2.66 14.56
N VAL A 53 4.97 -1.80 15.58
CA VAL A 53 4.01 -1.76 16.70
C VAL A 53 2.61 -1.41 16.19
N VAL A 54 2.48 -0.35 15.38
CA VAL A 54 1.18 0.02 14.80
C VAL A 54 0.64 -1.09 13.88
N ARG A 55 1.49 -1.68 13.05
CA ARG A 55 1.12 -2.83 12.21
C ARG A 55 0.60 -3.99 13.05
N SER A 56 1.29 -4.36 14.13
CA SER A 56 0.90 -5.48 15.00
C SER A 56 -0.43 -5.23 15.70
N TYR A 57 -0.81 -3.97 15.91
CA TYR A 57 -2.13 -3.60 16.42
C TYR A 57 -3.21 -3.68 15.32
N LEU A 58 -2.94 -3.17 14.12
CA LEU A 58 -3.93 -3.07 13.04
C LEU A 58 -4.17 -4.42 12.33
N GLU A 59 -3.10 -5.17 12.04
CA GLU A 59 -3.15 -6.39 11.21
C GLU A 59 -4.20 -7.41 11.69
N PRO A 60 -4.31 -7.75 13.00
CA PRO A 60 -5.33 -8.69 13.48
C PRO A 60 -6.78 -8.21 13.25
N ASN A 61 -7.00 -6.90 13.19
CA ASN A 61 -8.35 -6.32 13.01
C ASN A 61 -8.76 -6.22 11.55
N VAL A 62 -7.79 -6.07 10.63
CA VAL A 62 -8.07 -5.86 9.20
C VAL A 62 -7.91 -7.14 8.37
N GLU A 63 -7.05 -8.06 8.80
CA GLU A 63 -6.79 -9.31 8.08
C GLU A 63 -8.07 -10.16 7.87
N PRO A 64 -9.00 -10.30 8.84
CA PRO A 64 -10.27 -11.01 8.63
C PRO A 64 -11.24 -10.30 7.68
N VAL A 65 -11.04 -9.00 7.43
CA VAL A 65 -11.92 -8.19 6.55
C VAL A 65 -11.45 -8.26 5.10
N PHE A 66 -10.15 -8.42 4.86
CA PHE A 66 -9.60 -8.47 3.51
C PHE A 66 -10.18 -9.61 2.67
N HIS A 67 -10.47 -9.28 1.41
CA HIS A 67 -11.03 -10.21 0.44
C HIS A 67 -10.17 -11.48 0.34
N PRO A 68 -10.76 -12.69 0.26
CA PRO A 68 -9.99 -13.93 0.21
C PRO A 68 -9.04 -14.02 -0.99
N ASP A 69 -9.33 -13.33 -2.09
CA ASP A 69 -8.44 -13.26 -3.27
C ASP A 69 -7.45 -12.08 -3.27
N SER A 70 -7.22 -11.48 -2.12
CA SER A 70 -6.08 -10.58 -1.91
C SER A 70 -4.93 -11.38 -1.26
N TYR A 71 -3.76 -11.39 -1.88
CA TYR A 71 -2.65 -12.27 -1.46
C TYR A 71 -1.39 -11.51 -1.02
N GLY A 72 -1.17 -10.32 -1.58
CA GLY A 72 0.07 -9.57 -1.37
C GLY A 72 0.30 -9.19 0.08
N TYR A 73 1.49 -9.47 0.61
CA TYR A 73 1.94 -9.02 1.95
C TYR A 73 1.04 -9.44 3.12
N ARG A 74 0.28 -10.53 2.99
CA ARG A 74 -0.63 -11.03 4.03
C ARG A 74 -0.08 -12.29 4.71
N PRO A 75 -0.30 -12.48 6.03
CA PRO A 75 0.10 -13.71 6.72
C PRO A 75 -0.56 -14.95 6.10
N GLY A 76 0.23 -16.00 5.85
CA GLY A 76 -0.28 -17.27 5.31
C GLY A 76 -0.78 -17.21 3.86
N ARG A 77 -0.49 -16.13 3.13
CA ARG A 77 -0.81 -15.96 1.71
C ARG A 77 0.48 -15.74 0.92
N SER A 78 0.55 -16.28 -0.29
CA SER A 78 1.73 -16.18 -1.15
C SER A 78 1.35 -15.86 -2.60
N ALA A 79 2.35 -15.43 -3.38
CA ALA A 79 2.19 -15.26 -4.82
C ALA A 79 1.85 -16.60 -5.52
N HIS A 80 2.34 -17.73 -4.98
CA HIS A 80 2.03 -19.05 -5.51
C HIS A 80 0.56 -19.42 -5.33
N ASP A 81 -0.06 -19.01 -4.22
CA ASP A 81 -1.50 -19.23 -3.99
C ASP A 81 -2.33 -18.44 -5.02
N ALA A 82 -1.97 -17.17 -5.26
CA ALA A 82 -2.60 -16.34 -6.28
C ALA A 82 -2.48 -16.95 -7.68
N LEU A 83 -1.28 -17.44 -8.04
CA LEU A 83 -1.03 -18.10 -9.34
C LEU A 83 -1.80 -19.42 -9.47
N GLY A 84 -1.94 -20.19 -8.40
CA GLY A 84 -2.72 -21.43 -8.39
C GLY A 84 -4.19 -21.16 -8.72
N VAL A 85 -4.78 -20.17 -8.03
CA VAL A 85 -6.17 -19.75 -8.25
C VAL A 85 -6.37 -19.13 -9.63
N CYS A 86 -5.44 -18.27 -10.08
CA CYS A 86 -5.43 -17.71 -11.42
C CYS A 86 -5.50 -18.80 -12.49
N ARG A 87 -4.64 -19.83 -12.39
CA ARG A 87 -4.59 -20.95 -13.33
C ARG A 87 -5.92 -21.69 -13.43
N GLU A 88 -6.58 -21.97 -12.30
CA GLU A 88 -7.88 -22.65 -12.30
C GLU A 88 -8.97 -21.80 -12.95
N ARG A 89 -8.94 -20.48 -12.74
CA ARG A 89 -9.92 -19.53 -13.30
C ARG A 89 -9.74 -19.32 -14.80
N CYS A 90 -8.51 -19.34 -15.29
CA CYS A 90 -8.21 -19.30 -16.73
C CYS A 90 -8.76 -20.52 -17.49
N TRP A 91 -9.08 -21.63 -16.82
CA TRP A 91 -9.78 -22.76 -17.46
C TRP A 91 -11.30 -22.57 -17.59
N ARG A 92 -11.86 -21.58 -16.89
CA ARG A 92 -13.31 -21.31 -16.85
C ARG A 92 -13.68 -20.00 -17.53
N ASN A 93 -12.69 -19.18 -17.87
CA ASN A 93 -12.86 -17.86 -18.46
C ASN A 93 -11.89 -17.74 -19.63
N ASP A 94 -12.40 -17.30 -20.78
CA ASP A 94 -11.62 -17.24 -22.02
C ASP A 94 -10.77 -15.95 -22.12
N TRP A 95 -11.05 -14.96 -21.26
CA TRP A 95 -10.42 -13.63 -21.30
C TRP A 95 -9.94 -13.21 -19.93
N VAL A 96 -8.84 -12.46 -19.90
CA VAL A 96 -8.20 -12.00 -18.68
C VAL A 96 -7.74 -10.56 -18.86
N LEU A 97 -8.15 -9.70 -17.94
CA LEU A 97 -7.62 -8.36 -17.80
C LEU A 97 -6.48 -8.38 -16.78
N ASP A 98 -5.25 -8.28 -17.27
CA ASP A 98 -4.03 -8.10 -16.49
C ASP A 98 -3.81 -6.61 -16.25
N MET A 99 -3.81 -6.16 -15.00
CA MET A 99 -3.76 -4.75 -14.62
C MET A 99 -2.58 -4.44 -13.70
N ASP A 100 -1.89 -3.34 -14.02
CA ASP A 100 -0.84 -2.72 -13.22
C ASP A 100 -1.26 -1.28 -12.90
N ILE A 101 -1.16 -0.87 -11.65
CA ILE A 101 -1.46 0.51 -11.23
C ILE A 101 -0.21 1.37 -11.37
N GLN A 102 -0.33 2.46 -12.10
CA GLN A 102 0.80 3.33 -12.40
C GLN A 102 1.34 3.99 -11.12
N LYS A 103 2.60 3.67 -10.79
CA LYS A 103 3.34 4.27 -9.66
C LYS A 103 2.55 4.25 -8.35
N PHE A 104 1.84 3.17 -8.06
CA PHE A 104 0.90 3.06 -6.93
C PHE A 104 1.43 3.67 -5.62
N PHE A 105 2.59 3.21 -5.13
CA PHE A 105 3.17 3.74 -3.88
C PHE A 105 3.57 5.22 -3.95
N ASP A 106 3.68 5.82 -5.13
CA ASP A 106 3.98 7.24 -5.29
C ASP A 106 2.71 8.10 -5.43
N THR A 107 1.55 7.50 -5.71
CA THR A 107 0.32 8.23 -6.08
C THR A 107 -0.85 8.10 -5.10
N VAL A 108 -0.84 7.09 -4.21
CA VAL A 108 -1.93 6.82 -3.26
C VAL A 108 -2.31 8.07 -2.41
N PRO A 109 -3.58 8.53 -2.43
CA PRO A 109 -4.02 9.67 -1.64
C PRO A 109 -4.03 9.41 -0.13
N TRP A 110 -3.44 10.32 0.65
CA TRP A 110 -3.32 10.15 2.09
C TRP A 110 -4.65 10.21 2.83
N ASP A 111 -5.57 11.06 2.40
CA ASP A 111 -6.90 11.21 2.98
C ASP A 111 -7.69 9.89 2.90
N LEU A 112 -7.62 9.19 1.77
CA LEU A 112 -8.27 7.89 1.59
C LEU A 112 -7.59 6.78 2.39
N VAL A 113 -6.26 6.79 2.51
CA VAL A 113 -5.54 5.85 3.40
C VAL A 113 -5.95 6.08 4.85
N LEU A 114 -5.95 7.33 5.31
CA LEU A 114 -6.33 7.68 6.68
C LEU A 114 -7.80 7.34 6.95
N LYS A 115 -8.68 7.53 5.98
CA LYS A 115 -10.09 7.12 6.07
C LYS A 115 -10.24 5.61 6.20
N ALA A 116 -9.46 4.82 5.44
CA ALA A 116 -9.44 3.37 5.57
C ALA A 116 -8.92 2.93 6.95
N VAL A 117 -7.85 3.56 7.46
CA VAL A 117 -7.33 3.27 8.80
C VAL A 117 -8.36 3.62 9.88
N ALA A 118 -8.99 4.80 9.80
CA ALA A 118 -9.97 5.27 10.77
C ALA A 118 -11.21 4.37 10.82
N HIS A 119 -11.52 3.64 9.75
CA HIS A 119 -12.61 2.68 9.73
C HIS A 119 -12.35 1.46 10.63
N HIS A 120 -11.09 1.13 10.91
CA HIS A 120 -10.70 -0.08 11.65
C HIS A 120 -10.10 0.17 13.03
N THR A 121 -9.98 1.43 13.45
CA THR A 121 -9.47 1.76 14.78
C THR A 121 -9.98 3.11 15.27
N ASP A 122 -10.39 3.15 16.53
CA ASP A 122 -10.69 4.40 17.24
C ASP A 122 -9.44 5.00 17.93
N GLN A 123 -8.30 4.33 17.81
CA GLN A 123 -7.05 4.77 18.43
C GLN A 123 -6.48 5.98 17.70
N ARG A 124 -6.75 7.17 18.23
CA ARG A 124 -6.30 8.45 17.67
C ARG A 124 -4.78 8.52 17.46
N TRP A 125 -4.00 7.88 18.33
CA TRP A 125 -2.54 7.88 18.22
C TRP A 125 -2.05 7.11 16.98
N ILE A 126 -2.78 6.06 16.54
CA ILE A 126 -2.45 5.33 15.31
C ILE A 126 -2.63 6.23 14.10
N LEU A 127 -3.79 6.91 14.01
CA LEU A 127 -4.07 7.85 12.93
C LEU A 127 -3.03 8.97 12.87
N LEU A 128 -2.67 9.53 14.03
CA LEU A 128 -1.64 10.54 14.14
C LEU A 128 -0.29 10.09 13.57
N TYR A 129 0.18 8.89 13.94
CA TYR A 129 1.48 8.41 13.48
C TYR A 129 1.46 7.96 12.02
N VAL A 130 0.38 7.33 11.56
CA VAL A 130 0.20 7.01 10.14
C VAL A 130 0.24 8.29 9.31
N GLU A 131 -0.49 9.33 9.70
CA GLU A 131 -0.48 10.62 9.01
C GLU A 131 0.93 11.24 8.98
N ARG A 132 1.62 11.25 10.13
CA ARG A 132 2.99 11.76 10.22
C ARG A 132 3.98 10.99 9.35
N TRP A 133 3.89 9.66 9.27
CA TRP A 133 4.76 8.86 8.41
C TRP A 133 4.47 9.06 6.92
N LEU A 134 3.20 9.24 6.55
CA LEU A 134 2.82 9.55 5.17
C LEU A 134 3.39 10.92 4.75
N LYS A 135 3.26 11.93 5.63
CA LYS A 135 3.73 13.31 5.43
C LYS A 135 5.24 13.50 5.58
N ALA A 136 5.97 12.52 6.10
CA ALA A 136 7.41 12.65 6.30
C ALA A 136 8.11 12.88 4.94
N PRO A 137 8.90 13.96 4.79
CA PRO A 137 9.57 14.27 3.53
C PRO A 137 10.63 13.21 3.22
N LEU A 138 10.94 13.04 1.94
CA LEU A 138 12.07 12.22 1.52
C LEU A 138 13.35 13.06 1.54
N GLN A 139 14.45 12.50 2.03
CA GLN A 139 15.76 13.15 2.03
C GLN A 139 16.70 12.46 1.04
N ARG A 140 17.18 13.19 0.04
CA ARG A 140 18.23 12.74 -0.90
C ARG A 140 19.60 12.68 -0.23
N GLU A 141 20.55 12.01 -0.88
CA GLU A 141 21.93 11.87 -0.36
C GLU A 141 22.65 13.22 -0.19
N ASP A 142 22.31 14.22 -0.99
CA ASP A 142 22.82 15.59 -0.90
C ASP A 142 22.20 16.42 0.24
N GLY A 143 21.28 15.82 1.01
CA GLY A 143 20.56 16.48 2.11
C GLY A 143 19.28 17.20 1.67
N THR A 144 18.98 17.27 0.37
CA THR A 144 17.78 17.92 -0.15
C THR A 144 16.52 17.21 0.33
N LEU A 145 15.59 17.99 0.89
CA LEU A 145 14.27 17.50 1.28
C LEU A 145 13.28 17.62 0.12
N ILE A 146 12.57 16.53 -0.14
CA ILE A 146 11.49 16.44 -1.11
C ILE A 146 10.20 16.31 -0.30
N GLU A 147 9.44 17.41 -0.28
CA GLU A 147 8.08 17.41 0.24
C GLU A 147 7.18 16.53 -0.62
N ARG A 148 6.19 15.93 0.03
CA ARG A 148 5.23 15.02 -0.61
C ARG A 148 3.83 15.52 -0.33
N ASP A 149 2.91 15.18 -1.23
CA ASP A 149 1.48 15.43 -1.07
C ASP A 149 0.67 14.11 -1.15
N ARG A 150 1.31 13.02 -1.55
CA ARG A 150 0.70 11.70 -1.74
C ARG A 150 1.73 10.56 -1.70
N GLY A 151 1.21 9.34 -1.76
CA GLY A 151 1.95 8.08 -1.79
C GLY A 151 2.41 7.62 -0.41
N THR A 152 3.07 6.47 -0.34
CA THR A 152 3.64 5.91 0.88
C THR A 152 5.08 5.46 0.63
N PRO A 153 6.04 5.74 1.54
CA PRO A 153 7.44 5.38 1.30
C PRO A 153 7.59 3.87 1.07
N GLN A 154 8.19 3.50 -0.06
CA GLN A 154 8.51 2.11 -0.36
C GLN A 154 9.66 1.65 0.53
N GLY A 155 9.41 0.69 1.43
CA GLY A 155 10.42 0.21 2.40
C GLY A 155 10.10 0.53 3.87
N SER A 156 9.03 1.27 4.12
CA SER A 156 8.45 1.39 5.46
C SER A 156 7.70 0.10 5.85
N ALA A 157 7.79 -0.29 7.12
CA ALA A 157 7.29 -1.59 7.60
C ALA A 157 5.76 -1.67 7.62
N ILE A 158 5.08 -0.52 7.71
CA ILE A 158 3.61 -0.43 7.72
C ILE A 158 3.02 -0.22 6.32
N SER A 159 3.82 0.26 5.36
CA SER A 159 3.36 0.61 4.01
C SER A 159 2.57 -0.51 3.30
N PRO A 160 2.98 -1.79 3.37
CA PRO A 160 2.22 -2.87 2.74
C PRO A 160 0.81 -3.06 3.33
N LEU A 161 0.65 -2.91 4.64
CA LEU A 161 -0.65 -3.01 5.29
C LEU A 161 -1.56 -1.86 4.85
N LEU A 162 -1.04 -0.62 4.87
CA LEU A 162 -1.79 0.56 4.43
C LEU A 162 -2.21 0.46 2.96
N ALA A 163 -1.32 -0.02 2.10
CA ALA A 163 -1.61 -0.28 0.70
C ALA A 163 -2.77 -1.27 0.53
N ASN A 164 -2.75 -2.38 1.27
CA ASN A 164 -3.83 -3.36 1.22
C ASN A 164 -5.15 -2.84 1.77
N MET A 165 -5.13 -2.07 2.86
CA MET A 165 -6.34 -1.42 3.41
C MET A 165 -6.96 -0.47 2.39
N PHE A 166 -6.15 0.36 1.75
CA PHE A 166 -6.62 1.26 0.70
C PHE A 166 -7.19 0.47 -0.50
N MET A 167 -6.45 -0.50 -1.03
CA MET A 167 -6.88 -1.29 -2.18
C MET A 167 -8.10 -2.16 -1.89
N HIS A 168 -8.29 -2.61 -0.65
CA HIS A 168 -9.49 -3.33 -0.25
C HIS A 168 -10.76 -2.50 -0.48
N TYR A 169 -10.74 -1.22 -0.14
CA TYR A 169 -11.89 -0.33 -0.33
C TYR A 169 -11.98 0.30 -1.72
N ALA A 170 -10.83 0.61 -2.32
CA ALA A 170 -10.77 1.19 -3.66
C ALA A 170 -11.21 0.18 -4.72
N PHE A 171 -10.81 -1.09 -4.56
CA PHE A 171 -10.99 -2.14 -5.55
C PHE A 171 -11.76 -3.36 -5.02
N ASP A 172 -11.25 -4.11 -4.03
CA ASP A 172 -11.78 -5.45 -3.70
C ASP A 172 -13.27 -5.43 -3.32
N ALA A 173 -13.64 -4.59 -2.33
CA ALA A 173 -15.01 -4.48 -1.84
C ALA A 173 -15.96 -3.86 -2.89
N TRP A 174 -15.42 -3.00 -3.76
CA TRP A 174 -16.18 -2.43 -4.87
C TRP A 174 -16.46 -3.49 -5.95
N MET A 175 -15.47 -4.31 -6.31
CA MET A 175 -15.64 -5.42 -7.26
C MET A 175 -16.69 -6.42 -6.75
N VAL A 176 -16.64 -6.78 -5.47
CA VAL A 176 -17.65 -7.67 -4.86
C VAL A 176 -19.06 -7.08 -4.95
N ARG A 177 -19.20 -5.75 -4.80
CA ARG A 177 -20.50 -5.08 -4.82
C ARG A 177 -21.07 -4.90 -6.23
N GLU A 178 -20.26 -4.42 -7.17
CA GLU A 178 -20.71 -4.07 -8.52
C GLU A 178 -20.64 -5.26 -9.49
N PHE A 179 -19.71 -6.20 -9.26
CA PHE A 179 -19.42 -7.32 -10.15
C PHE A 179 -19.23 -8.64 -9.37
N PRO A 180 -20.20 -9.09 -8.57
CA PRO A 180 -20.07 -10.24 -7.67
C PRO A 180 -19.74 -11.56 -8.39
N GLU A 181 -20.06 -11.69 -9.68
CA GLU A 181 -19.80 -12.88 -10.48
C GLU A 181 -18.45 -12.85 -11.22
N VAL A 182 -17.70 -11.76 -11.11
CA VAL A 182 -16.42 -11.55 -11.82
C VAL A 182 -15.27 -11.90 -10.86
N PRO A 183 -14.59 -13.04 -11.06
CA PRO A 183 -13.49 -13.42 -10.20
C PRO A 183 -12.26 -12.58 -10.51
N PHE A 184 -11.47 -12.31 -9.48
CA PHE A 184 -10.20 -11.61 -9.59
C PHE A 184 -9.22 -12.10 -8.53
N GLU A 185 -7.94 -11.92 -8.77
CA GLU A 185 -6.90 -12.09 -7.76
C GLU A 185 -5.98 -10.88 -7.76
N ARG A 186 -5.60 -10.46 -6.55
CA ARG A 186 -4.78 -9.27 -6.34
C ARG A 186 -3.56 -9.59 -5.52
N TYR A 187 -2.40 -9.17 -6.01
CA TYR A 187 -1.16 -9.15 -5.26
C TYR A 187 -0.68 -7.71 -5.12
N CYS A 188 -1.09 -7.05 -4.03
CA CYS A 188 -0.86 -5.61 -3.82
C CYS A 188 -1.48 -4.76 -4.94
N ASP A 189 -0.68 -4.25 -5.86
CA ASP A 189 -1.05 -3.40 -7.00
C ASP A 189 -1.14 -4.15 -8.34
N ASP A 190 -0.66 -5.40 -8.39
CA ASP A 190 -0.87 -6.30 -9.53
C ASP A 190 -2.22 -7.00 -9.38
N ILE A 191 -3.09 -6.88 -10.39
CA ILE A 191 -4.47 -7.41 -10.35
C ILE A 191 -4.76 -8.16 -11.64
N ILE A 192 -5.32 -9.36 -11.51
CA ILE A 192 -5.85 -10.14 -12.63
C ILE A 192 -7.37 -10.24 -12.45
N VAL A 193 -8.12 -9.83 -13.46
CA VAL A 193 -9.60 -9.91 -13.49
C VAL A 193 -10.04 -10.81 -14.63
N HIS A 194 -10.92 -11.76 -14.36
CA HIS A 194 -11.34 -12.75 -15.35
C HIS A 194 -12.64 -12.34 -16.04
N ALA A 195 -12.77 -12.60 -17.33
CA ALA A 195 -13.94 -12.28 -18.13
C ALA A 195 -14.30 -13.43 -19.08
N ARG A 196 -15.59 -13.56 -19.41
CA ARG A 196 -16.10 -14.57 -20.34
C ARG A 196 -16.03 -14.15 -21.80
N SER A 197 -15.79 -12.89 -22.08
CA SER A 197 -15.68 -12.36 -23.44
C SER A 197 -14.81 -11.11 -23.45
N GLU A 198 -14.18 -10.83 -24.59
CA GLU A 198 -13.42 -9.60 -24.83
C GLU A 198 -14.25 -8.36 -24.53
N ARG A 199 -15.52 -8.35 -24.96
CA ARG A 199 -16.44 -7.24 -24.72
C ARG A 199 -16.61 -6.98 -23.21
N GLN A 200 -16.76 -8.03 -22.41
CA GLN A 200 -16.84 -7.91 -20.95
C GLN A 200 -15.51 -7.41 -20.37
N ALA A 201 -14.37 -7.93 -20.84
CA ALA A 201 -13.05 -7.48 -20.40
C ALA A 201 -12.84 -5.98 -20.64
N LEU A 202 -13.20 -5.49 -21.84
CA LEU A 202 -13.11 -4.07 -22.19
C LEU A 202 -14.05 -3.19 -21.36
N GLN A 203 -15.27 -3.66 -21.09
CA GLN A 203 -16.21 -2.97 -20.20
C GLN A 203 -15.68 -2.89 -18.76
N LEU A 204 -15.19 -4.00 -18.21
CA LEU A 204 -14.59 -4.06 -16.88
C LEU A 204 -13.38 -3.12 -16.79
N ARG A 205 -12.51 -3.12 -17.80
CA ARG A 205 -11.35 -2.22 -17.87
C ARG A 205 -11.77 -0.75 -17.73
N ALA A 206 -12.79 -0.33 -18.49
CA ALA A 206 -13.27 1.05 -18.45
C ALA A 206 -13.88 1.42 -17.08
N MET A 207 -14.71 0.52 -16.51
CA MET A 207 -15.36 0.74 -15.22
C MET A 207 -14.35 0.78 -14.07
N ILE A 208 -13.39 -0.15 -14.08
CA ILE A 208 -12.31 -0.19 -13.08
C ILE A 208 -11.41 1.03 -13.21
N ALA A 209 -11.05 1.45 -14.44
CA ALA A 209 -10.26 2.66 -14.65
C ALA A 209 -10.96 3.91 -14.07
N SER A 210 -12.27 4.05 -14.32
CA SER A 210 -13.07 5.14 -13.76
C SER A 210 -13.07 5.09 -12.23
N ARG A 211 -13.28 3.90 -11.64
CA ARG A 211 -13.28 3.72 -10.20
C ARG A 211 -11.94 4.08 -9.56
N LEU A 212 -10.84 3.63 -10.16
CA LEU A 212 -9.50 3.93 -9.65
C LEU A 212 -9.20 5.43 -9.76
N ALA A 213 -9.65 6.10 -10.82
CA ALA A 213 -9.52 7.54 -10.98
C ALA A 213 -10.27 8.32 -9.90
N GLU A 214 -11.48 7.89 -9.50
CA GLU A 214 -12.18 8.46 -8.34
C GLU A 214 -11.38 8.32 -7.02
N CYS A 215 -10.54 7.29 -6.94
CA CYS A 215 -9.66 7.03 -5.79
C CYS A 215 -8.26 7.63 -5.97
N GLY A 216 -8.05 8.50 -6.96
CA GLY A 216 -6.78 9.18 -7.23
C GLY A 216 -5.68 8.29 -7.82
N LEU A 217 -6.05 7.14 -8.40
CA LEU A 217 -5.14 6.21 -9.07
C LEU A 217 -5.35 6.19 -10.58
N SER A 218 -4.34 5.72 -11.30
CA SER A 218 -4.40 5.52 -12.76
C SER A 218 -3.88 4.14 -13.15
N LEU A 219 -4.48 3.52 -14.15
CA LEU A 219 -3.97 2.28 -14.74
C LEU A 219 -2.75 2.56 -15.61
N ASN A 220 -1.84 1.58 -15.66
CA ASN A 220 -0.71 1.60 -16.56
C ASN A 220 -1.13 1.04 -17.92
N GLU A 221 -1.48 1.92 -18.86
CA GLU A 221 -1.99 1.53 -20.19
C GLU A 221 -1.00 0.65 -20.99
N GLN A 222 0.30 0.78 -20.77
CA GLN A 222 1.32 0.02 -21.51
C GLN A 222 1.45 -1.43 -21.02
N LYS A 223 1.14 -1.66 -19.75
CA LYS A 223 1.21 -2.98 -19.12
C LYS A 223 -0.15 -3.67 -19.04
N THR A 224 -1.23 -2.90 -19.06
CA THR A 224 -2.58 -3.45 -18.96
C THR A 224 -2.96 -4.15 -20.26
N ARG A 225 -3.29 -5.44 -20.19
CA ARG A 225 -3.62 -6.29 -21.35
C ARG A 225 -4.95 -6.99 -21.14
N THR A 226 -5.66 -7.22 -22.25
CA THR A 226 -6.92 -7.98 -22.32
C THR A 226 -6.72 -9.27 -23.09
#